data_AF-A0A0R0D6Q8-F1
#
_entry.id   AF-A0A0R0D6Q8-F1
#
_cell.length_a   1.000
_cell.length_b   1.000
_cell.length_c   1.000
_cell.angle_alpha   90.00
_cell.angle_beta   90.00
_cell.angle_gamma   90.00
#
_symmetry.space_group_name_H-M   'P 1'
#
loop_
_entity.id
_entity.type
_entity.pdbx_description
1 polymer ?
#
loop_
_entity_poly.entity_id
_entity_poly.type
_entity_poly.pdbx_seq_one_letter_code
_entity_poly.pdbx_strand_id
1 'polypeptide(L)'
;MSLQTFWPEFLRPQLLWLLLLLPLLCWWQWRRGDERRQWEQVVDAHLLPSQLLAGKPDGLARWRLPLALLLACVALAGPSWGVGPQASGSNRHALVLAVDLSSAMYSDDVAPTRLLRLRSKLSALLAARSDGETALVVYAADAYTVVPLTQDSANLALYVDALAPTVMPEDGQRADLAIARSAALLQDNGIGHGQILLLAGAADAAAASAAAQARAQGWPVSVLAVRAQVDGGLQAVASAGGGRARAISLDSGDLQALGLLDAVAGNGPADAADRPAKVDGVRRDDGFWLLPLVLLLLAPSLQRGAWMIAAIVLMPLLLPVPAQAADNSWWQRADQRQYQRNVEAVTAYRAGDYARAEAGFAADDSAQGHYNRGNALARQGKLEQALVAYDTALGRQPQFADARANRDSVAAALRRQRQQGQQGQQGQQGQQGQQGQQGQQGQQGQQGQQGQQGQQGRE
;
A
#
# COMPACT_ATOMS: atom_id res chain seq x y z
N MET A 1 -18.27 12.52 28.24
CA MET A 1 -19.38 12.38 27.27
C MET A 1 -20.39 13.48 27.56
N SER A 2 -20.36 14.56 26.80
CA SER A 2 -21.31 15.66 26.95
C SER A 2 -22.68 15.25 26.41
N LEU A 3 -23.73 15.59 27.15
CA LEU A 3 -25.14 15.30 26.84
C LEU A 3 -25.68 15.99 25.56
N GLN A 4 -24.81 16.60 24.75
CA GLN A 4 -25.18 17.29 23.51
C GLN A 4 -25.24 16.35 22.28
N THR A 5 -24.91 15.07 22.43
CA THR A 5 -24.81 14.11 21.31
C THR A 5 -26.09 13.34 20.99
N PHE A 6 -27.19 13.57 21.71
CA PHE A 6 -28.41 12.77 21.54
C PHE A 6 -29.43 13.33 20.54
N TRP A 7 -29.34 14.61 20.17
CA TRP A 7 -30.29 15.22 19.25
C TRP A 7 -29.76 15.21 17.81
N PRO A 8 -30.53 14.71 16.82
CA PRO A 8 -30.13 14.80 15.42
C PRO A 8 -30.09 16.25 14.99
N GLU A 9 -28.98 16.68 14.38
CA GLU A 9 -28.96 17.94 13.67
C GLU A 9 -29.28 17.70 12.20
N PHE A 10 -30.08 18.59 11.62
CA PHE A 10 -30.57 18.48 10.25
C PHE A 10 -29.59 19.14 9.27
N LEU A 11 -29.19 18.42 8.23
CA LEU A 11 -28.35 18.99 7.16
C LEU A 11 -29.10 20.06 6.37
N ARG A 12 -30.43 19.96 6.26
CA ARG A 12 -31.27 20.83 5.43
C ARG A 12 -32.52 21.27 6.20
N PRO A 13 -32.39 22.13 7.22
CA PRO A 13 -33.52 22.53 8.07
C PRO A 13 -34.63 23.25 7.28
N GLN A 14 -34.29 23.89 6.17
CA GLN A 14 -35.25 24.53 5.26
C GLN A 14 -36.30 23.58 4.68
N LEU A 15 -36.04 22.27 4.63
CA LEU A 15 -37.00 21.29 4.12
C LEU A 15 -38.09 20.95 5.14
N LEU A 16 -37.90 21.29 6.42
CA LEU A 16 -38.94 21.13 7.45
C LEU A 16 -40.16 22.03 7.20
N TRP A 17 -40.02 23.11 6.43
CA TRP A 17 -41.14 23.97 6.04
C TRP A 17 -42.20 23.22 5.21
N LEU A 18 -41.82 22.09 4.57
CA LEU A 18 -42.77 21.22 3.87
C LEU A 18 -43.81 20.60 4.81
N LEU A 19 -43.57 20.54 6.13
CA LEU A 19 -44.59 20.12 7.11
C LEU A 19 -45.81 21.04 7.15
N LEU A 20 -45.70 22.29 6.68
CA LEU A 20 -46.83 23.23 6.61
C LEU A 20 -47.89 22.77 5.58
N LEU A 21 -47.54 21.87 4.66
CA LEU A 21 -48.49 21.24 3.73
C LEU A 21 -49.34 20.14 4.38
N LEU A 22 -48.93 19.62 5.54
CA LEU A 22 -49.61 18.55 6.26
C LEU A 22 -51.03 18.92 6.73
N PRO A 23 -51.29 20.10 7.35
CA PRO A 23 -52.66 20.51 7.69
C PRO A 23 -53.55 20.69 6.46
N LEU A 24 -52.98 21.13 5.32
CA LEU A 24 -53.73 21.29 4.07
C LEU A 24 -54.12 19.94 3.46
N LEU A 25 -53.23 18.95 3.54
CA LEU A 25 -53.49 17.56 3.17
C LEU A 25 -54.57 16.94 4.09
N CYS A 26 -54.47 17.12 5.40
CA CYS A 26 -55.46 16.63 6.36
C CYS A 26 -56.84 17.28 6.13
N TRP A 27 -56.88 18.59 5.89
CA TRP A 27 -58.12 19.31 5.55
C TRP A 27 -58.75 18.80 4.25
N TRP A 28 -57.94 18.59 3.22
CA TRP A 28 -58.40 18.04 1.94
C TRP A 28 -58.93 16.60 2.08
N GLN A 29 -58.26 15.74 2.85
CA GLN A 29 -58.74 14.39 3.14
C GLN A 29 -60.03 14.40 3.96
N TRP A 30 -60.16 15.34 4.90
CA TRP A 30 -61.38 15.47 5.69
C TRP A 30 -62.57 15.91 4.83
N ARG A 31 -62.37 16.86 3.90
CA ARG A 31 -63.41 17.26 2.93
C ARG A 31 -63.81 16.12 1.99
N ARG A 32 -62.87 15.29 1.54
CA ARG A 32 -63.18 14.11 0.71
C ARG A 32 -63.90 13.00 1.47
N GLY A 33 -63.72 12.94 2.79
CA GLY A 33 -64.43 11.97 3.65
C GLY A 33 -65.94 12.17 3.70
N ASP A 34 -66.44 13.36 3.36
CA ASP A 34 -67.87 13.70 3.34
C ASP A 34 -68.58 13.36 2.03
N GLU A 35 -67.87 12.97 0.95
CA GLU A 35 -68.52 12.57 -0.30
C GLU A 35 -69.49 11.41 -0.07
N ARG A 36 -69.15 10.43 0.80
CA ARG A 36 -70.07 9.34 1.18
C ARG A 36 -71.38 9.84 1.79
N ARG A 37 -71.33 10.86 2.65
CA ARG A 37 -72.54 11.46 3.26
C ARG A 37 -73.38 12.22 2.25
N GLN A 38 -72.74 12.82 1.24
CA GLN A 38 -73.45 13.50 0.15
C GLN A 38 -74.21 12.51 -0.73
N TRP A 39 -73.63 11.33 -1.02
CA TRP A 39 -74.32 10.27 -1.77
C TRP A 39 -75.44 9.59 -0.97
N GLU A 40 -75.29 9.47 0.36
CA GLU A 40 -76.35 8.99 1.27
C GLU A 40 -77.59 9.92 1.30
N GLN A 41 -77.43 11.20 0.99
CA GLN A 41 -78.54 12.17 0.93
C GLN A 41 -79.31 12.13 -0.41
N VAL A 42 -78.72 11.56 -1.45
CA VAL A 42 -79.27 11.59 -2.83
C VAL A 42 -79.72 10.20 -3.30
N VAL A 43 -79.25 9.12 -2.69
CA VAL A 43 -79.51 7.74 -3.12
C VAL A 43 -80.17 6.92 -2.00
N ASP A 44 -81.29 6.28 -2.29
CA ASP A 44 -82.03 5.43 -1.35
C ASP A 44 -81.18 4.28 -0.80
N ALA A 45 -81.26 4.06 0.52
CA ALA A 45 -80.41 3.15 1.31
C ALA A 45 -80.39 1.69 0.81
N HIS A 46 -81.40 1.27 0.04
CA HIS A 46 -81.51 -0.11 -0.47
C HIS A 46 -80.76 -0.35 -1.79
N LEU A 47 -80.33 0.71 -2.50
CA LEU A 47 -79.53 0.63 -3.74
C LEU A 47 -78.01 0.71 -3.48
N LEU A 48 -77.59 0.71 -2.22
CA LEU A 48 -76.21 0.70 -1.78
C LEU A 48 -75.62 -0.71 -1.45
N PRO A 49 -75.95 -1.86 -2.12
CA PRO A 49 -75.28 -3.11 -1.78
C PRO A 49 -73.77 -3.07 -2.04
N SER A 50 -73.03 -3.15 -0.92
CA SER A 50 -71.79 -3.88 -0.58
C SER A 50 -70.58 -3.96 -1.53
N GLN A 51 -70.59 -3.46 -2.77
CA GLN A 51 -69.43 -3.57 -3.67
C GLN A 51 -68.95 -2.24 -4.28
N LEU A 52 -69.74 -1.15 -4.23
CA LEU A 52 -69.32 0.16 -4.74
C LEU A 52 -68.69 1.07 -3.67
N LEU A 53 -68.92 0.81 -2.38
CA LEU A 53 -68.17 1.46 -1.31
C LEU A 53 -67.09 0.52 -0.83
N ALA A 54 -65.84 0.87 -1.14
CA ALA A 54 -64.64 0.34 -0.50
C ALA A 54 -64.87 0.15 1.01
N GLY A 55 -64.27 -0.88 1.62
CA GLY A 55 -64.45 -1.23 3.03
C GLY A 55 -64.39 -0.03 3.98
N LYS A 56 -65.04 -0.16 5.15
CA LYS A 56 -64.99 0.84 6.23
C LYS A 56 -63.59 1.45 6.28
N PRO A 57 -63.42 2.77 6.11
CA PRO A 57 -62.10 3.35 6.19
C PRO A 57 -61.56 3.02 7.57
N ASP A 58 -60.55 2.16 7.65
CA ASP A 58 -59.84 1.93 8.90
C ASP A 58 -59.47 3.32 9.44
N GLY A 59 -59.84 3.61 10.68
CA GLY A 59 -59.52 4.90 11.30
C GLY A 59 -58.02 5.19 11.34
N LEU A 60 -57.19 4.17 11.13
CA LEU A 60 -55.74 4.23 10.91
C LEU A 60 -55.35 4.58 9.45
N ALA A 61 -56.14 4.20 8.44
CA ALA A 61 -55.85 4.44 7.03
C ALA A 61 -55.82 5.94 6.67
N ARG A 62 -56.67 6.76 7.30
CA ARG A 62 -56.64 8.23 7.15
C ARG A 62 -55.35 8.88 7.65
N TRP A 63 -54.63 8.23 8.56
CA TRP A 63 -53.37 8.77 9.09
C TRP A 63 -52.13 8.28 8.33
N ARG A 64 -52.25 7.32 7.40
CA ARG A 64 -51.10 6.73 6.69
C ARG A 64 -50.38 7.74 5.78
N LEU A 65 -51.13 8.49 4.97
CA LEU A 65 -50.58 9.51 4.07
C LEU A 65 -49.92 10.68 4.83
N PRO A 66 -50.56 11.32 5.83
CA PRO A 66 -49.89 12.39 6.58
C PRO A 66 -48.69 11.88 7.39
N LEU A 67 -48.73 10.65 7.92
CA LEU A 67 -47.59 10.05 8.61
C LEU A 67 -46.42 9.75 7.66
N ALA A 68 -46.71 9.21 6.47
CA ALA A 68 -45.70 8.98 5.44
C ALA A 68 -45.07 10.29 4.96
N LEU A 69 -45.87 11.36 4.79
CA LEU A 69 -45.37 12.68 4.42
C LEU A 69 -44.48 13.28 5.53
N LEU A 70 -44.89 13.16 6.79
CA LEU A 70 -44.09 13.62 7.93
C LEU A 70 -42.71 12.95 7.94
N LEU A 71 -42.69 11.62 7.81
CA LEU A 71 -41.44 10.85 7.79
C LEU A 71 -40.59 11.14 6.56
N ALA A 72 -41.21 11.36 5.40
CA ALA A 72 -40.50 11.76 4.18
C ALA A 72 -39.87 13.15 4.32
N CYS A 73 -40.56 14.12 4.93
CA CYS A 73 -40.01 15.45 5.23
C CYS A 73 -38.82 15.37 6.19
N VAL A 74 -38.92 14.52 7.23
CA VAL A 74 -37.81 14.27 8.16
C VAL A 74 -36.65 13.59 7.43
N ALA A 75 -36.91 12.59 6.58
CA ALA A 75 -35.89 11.93 5.76
C ALA A 75 -35.17 12.93 4.84
N LEU A 76 -35.91 13.81 4.16
CA LEU A 76 -35.35 14.84 3.27
C LEU A 76 -34.57 15.92 4.01
N ALA A 77 -34.97 16.25 5.24
CA ALA A 77 -34.25 17.20 6.08
C ALA A 77 -32.85 16.67 6.49
N GLY A 78 -32.60 15.37 6.32
CA GLY A 78 -31.32 14.72 6.53
C GLY A 78 -30.88 14.77 7.99
N PRO A 79 -31.56 14.05 8.90
CA PRO A 79 -31.10 13.93 10.28
C PRO A 79 -29.73 13.24 10.28
N SER A 80 -28.80 13.82 11.03
CA SER A 80 -27.46 13.26 11.19
C SER A 80 -27.20 12.97 12.66
N TRP A 81 -26.91 11.70 12.96
CA TRP A 81 -26.58 11.24 14.31
C TRP A 81 -25.07 11.10 14.54
N GLY A 82 -24.25 11.44 13.55
CA GLY A 82 -22.80 11.38 13.66
C GLY A 82 -22.07 12.15 12.57
N VAL A 83 -20.81 12.47 12.88
CA VAL A 83 -19.84 12.91 11.88
C VAL A 83 -19.36 11.64 11.20
N GLY A 84 -19.57 11.51 9.89
CA GLY A 84 -18.97 10.40 9.13
C GLY A 84 -17.45 10.58 9.08
N PRO A 85 -16.65 9.51 9.06
CA PRO A 85 -15.25 9.62 8.69
C PRO A 85 -15.22 10.13 7.25
N GLN A 86 -14.94 11.41 7.07
CA GLN A 86 -14.49 11.89 5.77
C GLN A 86 -13.22 11.12 5.45
N ALA A 87 -13.06 10.70 4.19
CA ALA A 87 -11.72 10.71 3.62
C ALA A 87 -11.27 12.16 3.78
N SER A 88 -10.44 12.42 4.81
CA SER A 88 -9.84 13.71 5.08
C SER A 88 -9.54 14.35 3.74
N GLY A 89 -10.07 15.55 3.47
CA GLY A 89 -9.67 16.29 2.29
C GLY A 89 -8.16 16.23 2.24
N SER A 90 -7.65 15.45 1.28
CA SER A 90 -6.25 15.02 1.24
C SER A 90 -5.46 16.30 1.35
N ASN A 91 -4.83 16.53 2.50
CA ASN A 91 -3.90 17.62 2.63
C ASN A 91 -2.77 17.16 1.72
N ARG A 92 -2.81 17.59 0.44
CA ARG A 92 -1.95 17.10 -0.65
C ARG A 92 -0.54 17.58 -0.37
N HIS A 93 0.08 16.99 0.64
CA HIS A 93 1.46 17.23 1.01
C HIS A 93 2.30 16.60 -0.09
N ALA A 94 2.68 17.37 -1.10
CA ALA A 94 3.55 16.87 -2.14
C ALA A 94 4.99 16.76 -1.62
N LEU A 95 5.68 15.68 -1.94
CA LEU A 95 7.09 15.49 -1.66
C LEU A 95 7.85 15.32 -2.98
N VAL A 96 8.79 16.21 -3.26
CA VAL A 96 9.71 16.01 -4.39
C VAL A 96 11.04 15.49 -3.86
N LEU A 97 11.42 14.29 -4.30
CA LEU A 97 12.71 13.66 -4.00
C LEU A 97 13.70 14.10 -5.08
N ALA A 98 14.66 14.96 -4.73
CA ALA A 98 15.74 15.37 -5.62
C ALA A 98 17.01 14.57 -5.30
N VAL A 99 17.35 13.60 -6.16
CA VAL A 99 18.38 12.59 -5.90
C VAL A 99 19.65 12.84 -6.72
N ASP A 100 20.78 12.94 -6.04
CA ASP A 100 22.12 12.98 -6.64
C ASP A 100 22.45 11.63 -7.28
N LEU A 101 22.80 11.64 -8.57
CA LEU A 101 23.30 10.51 -9.34
C LEU A 101 24.69 10.80 -9.92
N SER A 102 25.51 11.61 -9.25
CA SER A 102 26.90 11.82 -9.62
C SER A 102 27.79 10.60 -9.35
N SER A 103 28.97 10.56 -9.96
CA SER A 103 29.98 9.53 -9.70
C SER A 103 30.38 9.43 -8.23
N ALA A 104 30.22 10.51 -7.45
CA ALA A 104 30.48 10.53 -6.01
C ALA A 104 29.52 9.63 -5.20
N MET A 105 28.41 9.18 -5.79
CA MET A 105 27.49 8.21 -5.16
C MET A 105 27.99 6.77 -5.19
N TYR A 106 29.05 6.47 -5.95
CA TYR A 106 29.74 5.19 -5.85
C TYR A 106 30.68 5.08 -4.64
N SER A 107 30.86 6.16 -3.87
CA SER A 107 31.71 6.17 -2.68
C SER A 107 31.21 5.22 -1.58
N ASP A 108 32.18 4.63 -0.89
CA ASP A 108 32.08 3.59 0.13
C ASP A 108 32.09 4.16 1.57
N ASP A 109 32.11 5.48 1.73
CA ASP A 109 32.18 6.15 3.04
C ASP A 109 30.95 5.88 3.93
N VAL A 110 29.83 5.50 3.30
CA VAL A 110 28.66 4.94 3.95
C VAL A 110 28.44 3.53 3.41
N ALA A 111 28.70 2.53 4.25
CA ALA A 111 28.51 1.14 3.88
C ALA A 111 27.05 0.86 3.45
N PRO A 112 26.79 0.00 2.46
CA PRO A 112 27.79 -0.60 1.55
C PRO A 112 28.34 0.40 0.52
N THR A 113 27.49 1.20 -0.13
CA THR A 113 27.87 2.38 -0.92
C THR A 113 26.81 3.46 -0.73
N ARG A 114 27.14 4.74 -0.97
CA ARG A 114 26.17 5.85 -0.87
C ARG A 114 24.91 5.60 -1.69
N LEU A 115 25.04 5.14 -2.94
CA LEU A 115 23.90 4.82 -3.81
C LEU A 115 23.02 3.70 -3.24
N LEU A 116 23.62 2.60 -2.78
CA LEU A 116 22.86 1.47 -2.20
C LEU A 116 22.18 1.89 -0.90
N ARG A 117 22.85 2.69 -0.08
CA ARG A 117 22.27 3.25 1.15
C ARG A 117 21.11 4.17 0.85
N LEU A 118 21.26 5.05 -0.14
CA LEU A 118 20.22 5.95 -0.62
C LEU A 118 18.99 5.17 -1.11
N ARG A 119 19.18 4.15 -1.96
CA ARG A 119 18.09 3.31 -2.47
C ARG A 119 17.33 2.61 -1.34
N SER A 120 18.06 2.03 -0.38
CA SER A 120 17.46 1.41 0.80
C SER A 120 16.68 2.42 1.67
N LYS A 121 17.14 3.67 1.75
CA LYS A 121 16.47 4.71 2.53
C LYS A 121 15.22 5.23 1.83
N LEU A 122 15.30 5.44 0.51
CA LEU A 122 14.17 5.84 -0.31
C LEU A 122 13.08 4.77 -0.33
N SER A 123 13.43 3.49 -0.45
CA SER A 123 12.44 2.40 -0.38
C SER A 123 11.74 2.35 0.98
N ALA A 124 12.48 2.56 2.08
CA ALA A 124 11.91 2.66 3.42
C ALA A 124 10.97 3.88 3.57
N LEU A 125 11.36 5.04 3.04
CA LEU A 125 10.54 6.25 3.05
C LEU A 125 9.23 6.05 2.26
N LEU A 126 9.30 5.47 1.07
CA LEU A 126 8.13 5.21 0.22
C LEU A 126 7.20 4.15 0.81
N ALA A 127 7.74 3.14 1.50
CA ALA A 127 6.95 2.15 2.20
C ALA A 127 6.25 2.71 3.45
N ALA A 128 6.88 3.65 4.15
CA ALA A 128 6.30 4.28 5.34
C ALA A 128 5.26 5.37 4.99
N ARG A 129 5.31 5.91 3.77
CA ARG A 129 4.43 6.98 3.31
C ARG A 129 3.27 6.39 2.49
N SER A 130 2.11 6.24 3.15
CA SER A 130 0.89 5.70 2.53
C SER A 130 -0.06 6.77 1.96
N ASP A 131 0.23 8.05 2.17
CA ASP A 131 -0.62 9.17 1.75
C ASP A 131 0.23 10.35 1.24
N GLY A 132 -0.34 11.13 0.31
CA GLY A 132 0.28 12.28 -0.35
C GLY A 132 1.02 11.96 -1.66
N GLU A 133 1.18 12.97 -2.50
CA GLU A 133 1.84 12.85 -3.79
C GLU A 133 3.36 12.87 -3.63
N THR A 134 4.06 12.05 -4.39
CA THR A 134 5.53 12.00 -4.40
C THR A 134 6.02 12.06 -5.84
N ALA A 135 7.08 12.83 -6.07
CA ALA A 135 7.77 12.92 -7.35
C ALA A 135 9.25 12.57 -7.18
N LEU A 136 9.88 12.12 -8.26
CA LEU A 136 11.29 11.78 -8.31
C LEU A 136 11.99 12.62 -9.38
N VAL A 137 12.91 13.48 -8.93
CA VAL A 137 13.83 14.25 -9.75
C VAL A 137 15.22 13.69 -9.51
N VAL A 138 15.97 13.42 -10.57
CA VAL A 138 17.36 12.98 -10.49
C VAL A 138 18.26 14.04 -11.08
N TYR A 139 19.47 14.18 -10.56
CA TYR A 139 20.40 15.17 -11.08
C TYR A 139 21.86 14.72 -11.00
N ALA A 140 22.65 15.30 -11.90
CA ALA A 140 24.12 15.25 -11.91
C ALA A 140 24.62 16.59 -12.48
N ALA A 141 25.09 16.64 -13.74
CA ALA A 141 25.38 17.91 -14.42
C ALA A 141 24.10 18.69 -14.82
N ASP A 142 23.01 17.98 -15.05
CA ASP A 142 21.67 18.50 -15.38
C ASP A 142 20.61 17.78 -14.51
N ALA A 143 19.37 18.25 -14.50
CA ALA A 143 18.29 17.71 -13.67
C ALA A 143 17.06 17.28 -14.48
N TYR A 144 16.59 16.05 -14.24
CA TYR A 144 15.47 15.44 -14.96
C TYR A 144 14.38 14.93 -14.02
N THR A 145 13.12 15.12 -14.42
CA THR A 145 11.97 14.51 -13.74
C THR A 145 11.80 13.08 -14.24
N VAL A 146 12.09 12.09 -13.39
CA VAL A 146 11.92 10.67 -13.71
C VAL A 146 10.48 10.24 -13.47
N VAL A 147 9.91 10.69 -12.35
CA VAL A 147 8.52 10.40 -11.99
C VAL A 147 7.83 11.71 -11.63
N PRO A 148 6.76 12.11 -12.35
CA PRO A 148 5.96 13.27 -11.97
C PRO A 148 5.22 13.01 -10.65
N LEU A 149 4.50 14.02 -10.13
CA LEU A 149 3.70 13.85 -8.91
C LEU A 149 2.69 12.71 -9.07
N THR A 150 2.81 11.69 -8.23
CA THR A 150 1.93 10.53 -8.21
C THR A 150 1.66 10.07 -6.78
N GLN A 151 0.50 9.45 -6.56
CA GLN A 151 0.16 8.78 -5.30
C GLN A 151 0.62 7.31 -5.29
N ASP A 152 1.05 6.78 -6.45
CA ASP A 152 1.50 5.40 -6.60
C ASP A 152 2.97 5.25 -6.19
N SER A 153 3.19 5.12 -4.87
CA SER A 153 4.53 4.90 -4.30
C SER A 153 5.14 3.54 -4.70
N ALA A 154 4.31 2.55 -5.02
CA ALA A 154 4.76 1.24 -5.46
C ALA A 154 5.38 1.30 -6.86
N ASN A 155 4.79 2.06 -7.78
CA ASN A 155 5.39 2.30 -9.09
C ASN A 155 6.66 3.16 -8.99
N LEU A 156 6.69 4.16 -8.10
CA LEU A 156 7.90 4.98 -7.88
C LEU A 156 9.09 4.13 -7.37
N ALA A 157 8.82 3.10 -6.56
CA ALA A 157 9.85 2.18 -6.07
C ALA A 157 10.57 1.43 -7.21
N LEU A 158 9.89 1.14 -8.33
CA LEU A 158 10.50 0.52 -9.51
C LEU A 158 11.61 1.40 -10.11
N TYR A 159 11.40 2.72 -10.12
CA TYR A 159 12.39 3.68 -10.61
C TYR A 159 13.54 3.85 -9.63
N VAL A 160 13.26 3.87 -8.32
CA VAL A 160 14.31 3.88 -7.27
C VAL A 160 15.24 2.68 -7.43
N ASP A 161 14.70 1.52 -7.80
CA ASP A 161 15.50 0.33 -8.03
C ASP A 161 16.30 0.33 -9.34
N ALA A 162 15.97 1.21 -10.28
CA ALA A 162 16.73 1.41 -11.50
C ALA A 162 17.76 2.54 -11.41
N LEU A 163 17.84 3.28 -10.28
CA LEU A 163 18.74 4.42 -10.13
C LEU A 163 20.21 3.98 -10.17
N ALA A 164 20.95 4.58 -11.10
CA ALA A 164 22.40 4.47 -11.23
C ALA A 164 22.98 5.74 -11.89
N PRO A 165 24.17 6.20 -11.48
CA PRO A 165 24.89 7.31 -12.12
C PRO A 165 25.05 7.18 -13.64
N THR A 166 25.18 5.96 -14.16
CA THR A 166 25.30 5.67 -15.60
C THR A 166 24.08 6.06 -16.43
N VAL A 167 22.93 6.34 -15.80
CA VAL A 167 21.72 6.81 -16.49
C VAL A 167 21.84 8.30 -16.86
N MET A 168 22.67 9.05 -16.14
CA MET A 168 22.85 10.48 -16.39
C MET A 168 23.77 10.71 -17.60
N PRO A 169 23.45 11.66 -18.50
CA PRO A 169 24.29 11.93 -19.68
C PRO A 169 25.69 12.45 -19.35
N GLU A 170 25.76 13.32 -18.33
CA GLU A 170 26.98 13.99 -17.91
C GLU A 170 27.09 13.97 -16.38
N ASP A 171 28.31 13.76 -15.88
CA ASP A 171 28.61 13.77 -14.45
C ASP A 171 28.74 15.20 -13.91
N GLY A 172 28.29 15.43 -12.69
CA GLY A 172 28.27 16.75 -12.05
C GLY A 172 27.43 16.75 -10.78
N GLN A 173 27.44 17.84 -10.02
CA GLN A 173 26.70 17.97 -8.75
C GLN A 173 25.85 19.27 -8.71
N ARG A 174 25.05 19.48 -9.75
CA ARG A 174 24.19 20.67 -9.93
C ARG A 174 22.88 20.55 -9.16
N ALA A 175 22.99 20.54 -7.83
CA ALA A 175 21.84 20.50 -6.93
C ALA A 175 20.92 21.74 -7.08
N ASP A 176 21.47 22.87 -7.53
CA ASP A 176 20.72 24.08 -7.87
C ASP A 176 19.67 23.84 -8.97
N LEU A 177 20.04 23.11 -10.04
CA LEU A 177 19.12 22.75 -11.11
C LEU A 177 18.05 21.78 -10.63
N ALA A 178 18.40 20.84 -9.75
CA ALA A 178 17.47 19.89 -9.17
C ALA A 178 16.40 20.57 -8.31
N ILE A 179 16.81 21.54 -7.48
CA ILE A 179 15.89 22.32 -6.65
C ILE A 179 14.98 23.17 -7.54
N ALA A 180 15.53 23.86 -8.55
CA ALA A 180 14.74 24.66 -9.48
C ALA A 180 13.71 23.81 -10.24
N ARG A 181 14.12 22.63 -10.73
CA ARG A 181 13.21 21.68 -11.40
C ARG A 181 12.13 21.16 -10.48
N SER A 182 12.46 20.90 -9.22
CA SER A 182 11.52 20.46 -8.19
C SER A 182 10.49 21.54 -7.86
N ALA A 183 10.92 22.79 -7.75
CA ALA A 183 10.04 23.94 -7.53
C ALA A 183 9.09 24.17 -8.72
N ALA A 184 9.60 24.09 -9.95
CA ALA A 184 8.78 24.17 -11.16
C ALA A 184 7.71 23.07 -11.21
N LEU A 185 8.09 21.82 -10.89
CA LEU A 185 7.16 20.69 -10.84
C LEU A 185 6.01 20.93 -9.84
N LEU A 186 6.33 21.46 -8.65
CA LEU A 186 5.32 21.77 -7.62
C LEU A 186 4.39 22.90 -8.06
N GLN A 187 4.96 23.93 -8.70
CA GLN A 187 4.21 25.09 -9.19
C GLN A 187 3.26 24.72 -10.34
N ASP A 188 3.75 23.97 -11.33
CA ASP A 188 2.99 23.58 -12.52
C ASP A 188 1.77 22.70 -12.20
N ASN A 189 1.82 21.96 -11.09
CA ASN A 189 0.74 21.07 -10.64
C ASN A 189 -0.23 21.72 -9.64
N GLY A 190 -0.09 23.03 -9.35
CA GLY A 190 -1.02 23.78 -8.52
C GLY A 190 -1.13 23.27 -7.07
N ILE A 191 -0.04 22.70 -6.54
CA ILE A 191 -0.01 22.17 -5.17
C ILE A 191 -0.06 23.32 -4.16
N GLY A 192 -0.88 23.21 -3.11
CA GLY A 192 -0.95 24.25 -2.06
C GLY A 192 0.13 24.13 -0.99
N HIS A 193 0.56 22.89 -0.69
CA HIS A 193 1.57 22.58 0.32
C HIS A 193 2.48 21.45 -0.17
N GLY A 194 3.77 21.75 -0.35
CA GLY A 194 4.75 20.76 -0.80
C GLY A 194 6.12 21.02 -0.21
N GLN A 195 6.95 20.00 -0.14
CA GLN A 195 8.33 20.10 0.34
C GLN A 195 9.29 19.40 -0.62
N ILE A 196 10.50 19.92 -0.71
CA ILE A 196 11.57 19.35 -1.51
C ILE A 196 12.56 18.68 -0.56
N LEU A 197 12.84 17.41 -0.79
CA LEU A 197 13.89 16.68 -0.09
C LEU A 197 15.07 16.48 -1.05
N LEU A 198 16.17 17.18 -0.76
CA LEU A 198 17.42 17.02 -1.47
C LEU A 198 18.23 15.88 -0.84
N LEU A 199 18.53 14.84 -1.62
CA LEU A 199 19.46 13.78 -1.26
C LEU A 199 20.76 14.03 -2.00
N ALA A 200 21.80 14.46 -1.27
CA ALA A 200 23.05 14.92 -1.86
C ALA A 200 24.26 14.46 -1.06
N GLY A 201 25.37 14.21 -1.76
CA GLY A 201 26.67 13.97 -1.12
C GLY A 201 27.37 15.27 -0.71
N ALA A 202 27.19 16.35 -1.48
CA ALA A 202 27.74 17.68 -1.24
C ALA A 202 26.82 18.73 -1.89
N ALA A 203 26.97 19.99 -1.49
CA ALA A 203 26.29 21.11 -2.13
C ALA A 203 27.15 22.39 -2.09
N ASP A 204 26.93 23.26 -3.06
CA ASP A 204 27.64 24.52 -3.23
C ASP A 204 26.77 25.73 -2.89
N ALA A 205 27.33 26.93 -3.05
CA ALA A 205 26.61 28.18 -2.80
C ALA A 205 25.45 28.41 -3.79
N ALA A 206 25.55 27.89 -5.02
CA ALA A 206 24.48 27.99 -6.01
C ALA A 206 23.25 27.21 -5.53
N ALA A 207 23.44 25.99 -5.02
CA ALA A 207 22.37 25.19 -4.42
C ALA A 207 21.69 25.91 -3.24
N ALA A 208 22.46 26.60 -2.40
CA ALA A 208 21.90 27.37 -1.29
C ALA A 208 21.04 28.55 -1.79
N SER A 209 21.49 29.23 -2.85
CA SER A 209 20.70 30.30 -3.48
C SER A 209 19.40 29.79 -4.11
N ALA A 210 19.44 28.62 -4.76
CA ALA A 210 18.26 27.97 -5.33
C ALA A 210 17.27 27.53 -4.24
N ALA A 211 17.76 27.01 -3.12
CA ALA A 211 16.92 26.69 -1.97
C ALA A 211 16.24 27.92 -1.36
N ALA A 212 16.94 29.06 -1.28
CA ALA A 212 16.34 30.32 -0.83
C ALA A 212 15.22 30.80 -1.77
N GLN A 213 15.40 30.64 -3.09
CA GLN A 213 14.37 30.97 -4.08
C GLN A 213 13.16 30.04 -3.97
N ALA A 214 13.37 28.73 -3.82
CA ALA A 214 12.29 27.77 -3.62
C ALA A 214 11.50 28.08 -2.33
N ARG A 215 12.17 28.45 -1.24
CA ARG A 215 11.53 28.89 0.00
C ARG A 215 10.68 30.14 -0.21
N ALA A 216 11.18 31.12 -0.96
CA ALA A 216 10.42 32.34 -1.27
C ALA A 216 9.13 32.05 -2.06
N GLN A 217 9.09 30.96 -2.81
CA GLN A 217 7.91 30.47 -3.53
C GLN A 217 6.97 29.60 -2.65
N GLY A 218 7.32 29.37 -1.38
CA GLY A 218 6.53 28.55 -0.45
C GLY A 218 6.94 27.08 -0.37
N TRP A 219 8.05 26.68 -1.00
CA TRP A 219 8.54 25.30 -1.01
C TRP A 219 9.74 25.14 -0.06
N PRO A 220 9.55 24.66 1.17
CA PRO A 220 10.67 24.35 2.07
C PRO A 220 11.58 23.27 1.47
N VAL A 221 12.89 23.47 1.59
CA VAL A 221 13.91 22.52 1.14
C VAL A 221 14.62 21.92 2.35
N SER A 222 14.44 20.61 2.54
CA SER A 222 15.14 19.80 3.53
C SER A 222 16.23 18.98 2.85
N VAL A 223 17.29 18.66 3.59
CA VAL A 223 18.47 17.97 3.06
C VAL A 223 18.72 16.69 3.83
N LEU A 224 18.81 15.58 3.11
CA LEU A 224 19.33 14.32 3.60
C LEU A 224 20.73 14.11 3.01
N ALA A 225 21.74 14.34 3.85
CA ALA A 225 23.13 14.17 3.45
C ALA A 225 23.45 12.68 3.31
N VAL A 226 23.82 12.24 2.11
CA VAL A 226 24.16 10.84 1.80
C VAL A 226 25.61 10.57 2.20
N ARG A 227 25.91 10.83 3.47
CA ARG A 227 27.22 10.70 4.11
C ARG A 227 27.07 10.62 5.62
N ALA A 228 28.13 10.22 6.32
CA ALA A 228 28.10 10.04 7.78
C ALA A 228 27.84 11.33 8.57
N GLN A 229 28.17 12.50 8.02
CA GLN A 229 27.98 13.80 8.66
C GLN A 229 27.45 14.83 7.66
N VAL A 230 26.69 15.80 8.14
CA VAL A 230 26.24 16.94 7.32
C VAL A 230 27.41 17.91 7.16
N ASP A 231 27.78 18.23 5.92
CA ASP A 231 28.79 19.25 5.66
C ASP A 231 28.21 20.68 5.73
N GLY A 232 29.09 21.68 5.77
CA GLY A 232 28.66 23.08 5.85
C GLY A 232 27.84 23.55 4.65
N GLY A 233 28.09 23.00 3.45
CA GLY A 233 27.34 23.34 2.23
C GLY A 233 25.90 22.85 2.30
N LEU A 234 25.69 21.59 2.65
CA LEU A 234 24.40 20.95 2.84
C LEU A 234 23.61 21.60 3.99
N GLN A 235 24.30 21.99 5.07
CA GLN A 235 23.69 22.75 6.16
C GLN A 235 23.24 24.14 5.69
N ALA A 236 24.03 24.81 4.84
CA ALA A 236 23.68 26.11 4.26
C ALA A 236 22.49 26.02 3.29
N VAL A 237 22.38 24.94 2.51
CA VAL A 237 21.20 24.69 1.67
C VAL A 237 19.93 24.53 2.51
N ALA A 238 19.99 23.71 3.56
CA ALA A 238 18.83 23.49 4.43
C ALA A 238 18.41 24.76 5.17
N SER A 239 19.37 25.57 5.65
CA SER A 239 19.05 26.83 6.33
C SER A 239 18.48 27.88 5.38
N ALA A 240 19.00 27.98 4.15
CA ALA A 240 18.48 28.88 3.11
C ALA A 240 17.07 28.46 2.64
N GLY A 241 16.84 27.15 2.47
CA GLY A 241 15.51 26.58 2.21
C GLY A 241 14.57 26.60 3.42
N GLY A 242 15.11 26.93 4.59
CA GLY A 242 14.51 26.84 5.93
C GLY A 242 13.76 25.53 6.18
N GLY A 243 14.38 24.44 5.71
CA GLY A 243 14.12 23.07 6.15
C GLY A 243 15.18 22.62 7.14
N ARG A 244 15.38 21.31 7.23
CA ARG A 244 16.35 20.69 8.16
C ARG A 244 17.38 19.87 7.38
N ALA A 245 18.59 19.80 7.91
CA ALA A 245 19.61 18.88 7.40
C ALA A 245 19.86 17.74 8.38
N ARG A 246 19.91 16.51 7.85
CA ARG A 246 20.26 15.30 8.60
C ARG A 246 21.19 14.43 7.77
N ALA A 247 22.15 13.81 8.44
CA ALA A 247 22.97 12.76 7.85
C ALA A 247 22.16 11.47 7.75
N ILE A 248 22.43 10.67 6.73
CA ILE A 248 21.76 9.40 6.52
C ILE A 248 22.10 8.44 7.67
N SER A 249 21.07 7.92 8.32
CA SER A 249 21.19 6.98 9.44
C SER A 249 20.88 5.54 9.01
N LEU A 250 21.21 4.57 9.86
CA LEU A 250 20.79 3.17 9.68
C LEU A 250 19.31 2.95 10.04
N ASP A 251 18.78 3.76 10.95
CA ASP A 251 17.39 3.73 11.41
C ASP A 251 16.53 4.76 10.67
N SER A 252 15.26 4.91 11.05
CA SER A 252 14.34 5.91 10.46
C SER A 252 14.37 7.26 11.18
N GLY A 253 15.28 7.45 12.15
CA GLY A 253 15.33 8.66 12.98
C GLY A 253 15.70 9.92 12.21
N ASP A 254 16.48 9.77 11.12
CA ASP A 254 16.77 10.85 10.18
C ASP A 254 15.51 11.33 9.46
N LEU A 255 14.70 10.41 8.91
CA LEU A 255 13.46 10.72 8.22
C LEU A 255 12.41 11.36 9.16
N GLN A 256 12.34 10.87 10.40
CA GLN A 256 11.45 11.44 11.42
C GLN A 256 11.90 12.85 11.83
N ALA A 257 13.20 13.07 12.04
CA ALA A 257 13.71 14.39 12.38
C ALA A 257 13.50 15.42 11.26
N LEU A 258 13.44 14.96 10.00
CA LEU A 258 13.06 15.78 8.83
C LEU A 258 11.54 16.01 8.70
N GLY A 259 10.71 15.39 9.55
CA GLY A 259 9.25 15.50 9.49
C GLY A 259 8.62 14.77 8.30
N LEU A 260 9.37 13.87 7.64
CA LEU A 260 8.91 13.17 6.44
C LEU A 260 7.92 12.03 6.76
N LEU A 261 7.97 11.51 7.99
CA LEU A 261 7.12 10.42 8.47
C LEU A 261 5.90 10.93 9.26
N ASP A 262 6.00 12.10 9.87
CA ASP A 262 4.94 12.69 10.72
C ASP A 262 3.86 13.44 9.90
N ALA A 263 4.10 13.68 8.60
CA ALA A 263 3.12 14.28 7.70
C ALA A 263 1.81 13.47 7.56
N VAL A 264 1.81 12.20 8.00
CA VAL A 264 0.62 11.33 8.09
C VAL A 264 -0.27 11.69 9.30
N ALA A 265 0.22 12.49 10.26
CA ALA A 265 -0.48 12.79 11.51
C ALA A 265 -0.68 14.29 11.76
N GLY A 266 -1.08 15.08 10.75
CA GLY A 266 -1.72 16.40 10.94
C GLY A 266 -1.00 17.46 11.81
N ASN A 267 0.23 17.22 12.25
CA ASN A 267 0.97 18.03 13.21
C ASN A 267 2.26 18.51 12.55
N GLY A 268 2.11 19.35 11.52
CA GLY A 268 3.22 20.16 11.03
C GLY A 268 3.67 21.17 12.11
N PRO A 269 4.90 21.72 12.01
CA PRO A 269 5.43 22.68 12.97
C PRO A 269 4.49 23.89 13.13
N ALA A 270 4.28 24.27 14.39
CA ALA A 270 3.29 25.21 14.91
C ALA A 270 3.48 26.69 14.52
N ASP A 271 4.07 26.98 13.36
CA ASP A 271 4.35 28.36 12.91
C ASP A 271 3.34 28.90 11.88
N ALA A 272 2.30 28.13 11.54
CA ALA A 272 1.08 28.66 10.91
C ALA A 272 0.03 28.99 11.98
N ALA A 273 0.42 29.78 12.97
CA ALA A 273 -0.52 30.51 13.80
C ALA A 273 -1.21 31.55 12.91
N ASP A 274 -2.39 31.20 12.39
CA ASP A 274 -3.61 32.02 12.45
C ASP A 274 -4.57 31.60 11.33
N ARG A 275 -5.24 30.47 11.57
CA ARG A 275 -6.59 30.14 11.11
C ARG A 275 -6.87 28.73 11.61
N PRO A 276 -7.66 28.55 12.69
CA PRO A 276 -8.34 27.29 12.86
C PRO A 276 -9.26 27.18 11.65
N ALA A 277 -8.81 26.51 10.59
CA ALA A 277 -9.69 25.96 9.59
C ALA A 277 -10.60 25.04 10.39
N LYS A 278 -11.77 25.56 10.74
CA LYS A 278 -12.85 24.82 11.36
C LYS A 278 -13.13 23.72 10.34
N VAL A 279 -12.56 22.54 10.57
CA VAL A 279 -12.89 21.34 9.82
C VAL A 279 -14.31 21.03 10.25
N ASP A 280 -15.26 21.72 9.63
CA ASP A 280 -16.67 21.43 9.76
C ASP A 280 -16.83 20.03 9.17
N GLY A 281 -16.74 19.02 10.04
CA GLY A 281 -16.93 17.64 9.65
C GLY A 281 -18.26 17.53 8.93
N VAL A 282 -18.22 17.20 7.63
CA VAL A 282 -19.42 16.96 6.85
C VAL A 282 -20.16 15.82 7.52
N ARG A 283 -21.31 16.15 8.13
CA ARG A 283 -22.12 15.16 8.81
C ARG A 283 -22.74 14.20 7.82
N ARG A 284 -22.83 12.95 8.23
CA ARG A 284 -23.41 11.89 7.42
C ARG A 284 -24.92 12.08 7.37
N ASP A 285 -25.50 12.05 6.18
CA ASP A 285 -26.95 12.02 6.00
C ASP A 285 -27.46 10.61 6.31
N ASP A 286 -28.14 10.45 7.45
CA ASP A 286 -28.75 9.20 7.89
C ASP A 286 -30.27 9.17 7.62
N GLY A 287 -30.81 10.16 6.89
CA GLY A 287 -32.24 10.28 6.58
C GLY A 287 -32.78 9.12 5.75
N PHE A 288 -31.92 8.41 5.02
CA PHE A 288 -32.30 7.27 4.18
C PHE A 288 -32.92 6.10 4.98
N TRP A 289 -32.59 5.94 6.27
CA TRP A 289 -33.18 4.89 7.12
C TRP A 289 -34.70 5.05 7.33
N LEU A 290 -35.24 6.24 7.08
CA LEU A 290 -36.68 6.51 7.18
C LEU A 290 -37.44 6.10 5.91
N LEU A 291 -36.77 5.92 4.77
CA LEU A 291 -37.40 5.58 3.48
C LEU A 291 -38.12 4.23 3.48
N PRO A 292 -37.59 3.13 4.06
CA PRO A 292 -38.31 1.86 4.16
C PRO A 292 -39.64 1.97 4.91
N LEU A 293 -39.70 2.83 5.95
CA LEU A 293 -40.90 3.02 6.76
C LEU A 293 -41.95 3.87 6.03
N VAL A 294 -41.51 4.89 5.28
CA VAL A 294 -42.36 5.63 4.33
C VAL A 294 -42.96 4.68 3.28
N LEU A 295 -42.14 3.76 2.74
CA LEU A 295 -42.56 2.80 1.71
C LEU A 295 -43.58 1.79 2.26
N LEU A 296 -43.39 1.30 3.49
CA LEU A 296 -44.35 0.43 4.17
C LEU A 296 -45.72 1.11 4.35
N LEU A 297 -45.73 2.40 4.71
CA LEU A 297 -46.96 3.18 4.88
C LEU A 297 -47.69 3.46 3.56
N LEU A 298 -46.95 3.58 2.45
CA LEU A 298 -47.49 3.80 1.12
C LEU A 298 -47.85 2.50 0.38
N ALA A 299 -47.29 1.35 0.74
CA ALA A 299 -47.54 0.05 0.10
C ALA A 299 -49.02 -0.25 -0.24
N PRO A 300 -50.01 -0.03 0.65
CA PRO A 300 -51.42 -0.28 0.33
C PRO A 300 -52.05 0.71 -0.66
N SER A 301 -51.46 1.90 -0.88
CA SER A 301 -51.94 2.87 -1.89
C SER A 301 -51.38 2.60 -3.30
N LEU A 302 -50.39 1.71 -3.43
CA LEU A 302 -49.79 1.28 -4.71
C LEU A 302 -50.60 0.19 -5.46
N GLN A 303 -51.75 -0.24 -4.94
CA GLN A 303 -52.58 -1.30 -5.54
C GLN A 303 -53.28 -0.92 -6.86
N ARG A 304 -52.94 0.22 -7.50
CA ARG A 304 -53.57 0.73 -8.75
C ARG A 304 -52.58 1.18 -9.84
N GLY A 305 -51.50 0.44 -10.10
CA GLY A 305 -50.67 0.69 -11.29
C GLY A 305 -49.27 0.07 -11.26
N ALA A 306 -49.14 -1.12 -11.84
CA ALA A 306 -47.95 -1.99 -11.83
C ALA A 306 -46.67 -1.44 -12.50
N TRP A 307 -46.69 -0.23 -13.08
CA TRP A 307 -45.54 0.36 -13.77
C TRP A 307 -44.48 0.93 -12.82
N MET A 308 -44.88 1.33 -11.60
CA MET A 308 -43.92 1.78 -10.58
C MET A 308 -43.08 0.64 -10.01
N ILE A 309 -43.63 -0.58 -9.93
CA ILE A 309 -42.90 -1.74 -9.41
C ILE A 309 -41.82 -2.17 -10.40
N ALA A 310 -42.09 -2.12 -11.71
CA ALA A 310 -41.06 -2.34 -12.73
C ALA A 310 -39.94 -1.28 -12.65
N ALA A 311 -40.26 -0.01 -12.41
CA ALA A 311 -39.27 1.05 -12.21
C ALA A 311 -38.48 0.90 -10.89
N ILE A 312 -39.11 0.43 -9.81
CA ILE A 312 -38.48 0.19 -8.50
C ILE A 312 -37.64 -1.09 -8.49
N VAL A 313 -37.99 -2.11 -9.29
CA VAL A 313 -37.17 -3.32 -9.48
C VAL A 313 -35.95 -3.06 -10.36
N LEU A 314 -36.04 -2.10 -11.29
CA LEU A 314 -34.91 -1.69 -12.15
C LEU A 314 -34.01 -0.62 -11.51
N MET A 315 -34.50 0.15 -10.53
CA MET A 315 -33.72 1.19 -9.85
C MET A 315 -32.45 0.71 -9.09
N PRO A 316 -32.37 -0.52 -8.54
CA PRO A 316 -31.14 -1.02 -7.90
C PRO A 316 -30.00 -1.27 -8.90
N LEU A 317 -30.30 -1.39 -10.20
CA LEU A 317 -29.27 -1.45 -11.25
C LEU A 317 -28.64 -0.08 -11.56
N LEU A 318 -29.17 1.02 -10.99
CA LEU A 318 -28.70 2.40 -11.22
C LEU A 318 -28.02 3.02 -9.99
N LEU A 319 -27.88 2.28 -8.87
CA LEU A 319 -27.15 2.75 -7.70
C LEU A 319 -25.68 2.29 -7.79
N PRO A 320 -24.69 3.18 -7.66
CA PRO A 320 -23.29 2.79 -7.59
C PRO A 320 -23.07 2.05 -6.26
N VAL A 321 -23.05 0.73 -6.31
CA VAL A 321 -22.65 -0.08 -5.17
C VAL A 321 -21.16 0.20 -4.94
N PRO A 322 -20.72 0.67 -3.75
CA PRO A 322 -19.29 0.68 -3.46
C PRO A 322 -18.81 -0.76 -3.59
N ALA A 323 -17.80 -0.98 -4.43
CA ALA A 323 -17.16 -2.27 -4.58
C ALA A 323 -16.53 -2.68 -3.25
N GLN A 324 -17.34 -3.24 -2.35
CA GLN A 324 -16.88 -4.07 -1.26
C GLN A 324 -16.43 -5.37 -1.94
N ALA A 325 -15.13 -5.62 -1.94
CA ALA A 325 -14.57 -6.89 -2.37
C ALA A 325 -15.12 -7.97 -1.44
N ALA A 326 -16.27 -8.54 -1.79
CA ALA A 326 -16.71 -9.80 -1.23
C ALA A 326 -15.61 -10.82 -1.53
N ASP A 327 -15.15 -11.55 -0.51
CA ASP A 327 -14.23 -12.71 -0.60
C ASP A 327 -14.88 -13.90 -1.33
N ASN A 328 -15.58 -13.64 -2.43
CA ASN A 328 -16.20 -14.65 -3.26
C ASN A 328 -15.14 -15.17 -4.23
N SER A 329 -14.41 -16.20 -3.78
CA SER A 329 -13.46 -17.01 -4.58
C SER A 329 -14.00 -17.48 -5.94
N TRP A 330 -15.32 -17.43 -6.16
CA TRP A 330 -16.00 -17.77 -7.40
C TRP A 330 -15.81 -16.77 -8.54
N TRP A 331 -15.60 -15.48 -8.23
CA TRP A 331 -15.41 -14.42 -9.22
C TRP A 331 -13.95 -14.00 -9.38
N GLN A 332 -13.05 -14.56 -8.58
CA GLN A 332 -11.62 -14.31 -8.72
C GLN A 332 -11.11 -14.93 -10.01
N ARG A 333 -10.52 -14.09 -10.85
CA ARG A 333 -9.83 -14.53 -12.06
C ARG A 333 -8.61 -15.38 -11.68
N ALA A 334 -8.15 -16.23 -12.59
CA ALA A 334 -7.05 -17.15 -12.33
C ALA A 334 -5.73 -16.41 -11.98
N ASP A 335 -5.49 -15.25 -12.59
CA ASP A 335 -4.38 -14.35 -12.29
C ASP A 335 -4.43 -13.81 -10.85
N GLN A 336 -5.60 -13.38 -10.38
CA GLN A 336 -5.79 -12.86 -9.02
C GLN A 336 -5.54 -13.93 -7.95
N ARG A 337 -6.03 -15.15 -8.17
CA ARG A 337 -5.74 -16.29 -7.28
C ARG A 337 -4.26 -16.63 -7.26
N GLN A 338 -3.59 -16.56 -8.41
CA GLN A 338 -2.16 -16.82 -8.48
C GLN A 338 -1.36 -15.74 -7.76
N TYR A 339 -1.75 -14.47 -7.90
CA TYR A 339 -1.12 -13.37 -7.17
C TYR A 339 -1.24 -13.55 -5.65
N GLN A 340 -2.43 -13.89 -5.13
CA GLN A 340 -2.63 -14.15 -3.70
C GLN A 340 -1.74 -15.30 -3.20
N ARG A 341 -1.67 -16.41 -3.94
CA ARG A 341 -0.77 -17.53 -3.61
C ARG A 341 0.70 -17.10 -3.59
N ASN A 342 1.12 -16.26 -4.53
CA ASN A 342 2.49 -15.74 -4.58
C ASN A 342 2.79 -14.85 -3.37
N VAL A 343 1.84 -13.99 -2.96
CA VAL A 343 1.99 -13.16 -1.76
C VAL A 343 2.15 -14.04 -0.51
N GLU A 344 1.29 -15.05 -0.35
CA GLU A 344 1.41 -16.02 0.76
C GLU A 344 2.72 -16.82 0.72
N ALA A 345 3.20 -17.19 -0.46
CA ALA A 345 4.47 -17.89 -0.62
C ALA A 345 5.65 -17.00 -0.22
N VAL A 346 5.63 -15.71 -0.57
CA VAL A 346 6.65 -14.73 -0.17
C VAL A 346 6.62 -14.50 1.34
N THR A 347 5.44 -14.40 1.96
CA THR A 347 5.35 -14.25 3.42
C THR A 347 5.86 -15.50 4.14
N ALA A 348 5.51 -16.70 3.67
CA ALA A 348 6.06 -17.97 4.19
C ALA A 348 7.59 -18.04 4.04
N TYR A 349 8.13 -17.62 2.88
CA TYR A 349 9.57 -17.56 2.64
C TYR A 349 10.28 -16.63 3.64
N ARG A 350 9.70 -15.44 3.90
CA ARG A 350 10.22 -14.49 4.89
C ARG A 350 10.13 -15.02 6.33
N ALA A 351 9.11 -15.81 6.62
CA ALA A 351 8.95 -16.49 7.92
C ALA A 351 9.87 -17.71 8.09
N GLY A 352 10.62 -18.11 7.05
CA GLY A 352 11.50 -19.28 7.08
C GLY A 352 10.82 -20.61 6.77
N ASP A 353 9.51 -20.62 6.48
CA ASP A 353 8.78 -21.80 6.05
C ASP A 353 8.95 -22.01 4.54
N TYR A 354 10.12 -22.52 4.17
CA TYR A 354 10.50 -22.69 2.77
C TYR A 354 9.72 -23.79 2.04
N ALA A 355 9.18 -24.78 2.77
CA ALA A 355 8.39 -25.84 2.17
C ALA A 355 7.02 -25.31 1.72
N ARG A 356 6.37 -24.48 2.56
CA ARG A 356 5.12 -23.82 2.18
C ARG A 356 5.34 -22.79 1.07
N ALA A 357 6.45 -22.05 1.11
CA ALA A 357 6.82 -21.13 0.04
C ALA A 357 7.01 -21.85 -1.30
N GLU A 358 7.72 -22.98 -1.31
CA GLU A 358 7.89 -23.81 -2.50
C GLU A 358 6.55 -24.24 -3.10
N ALA A 359 5.62 -24.73 -2.27
CA ALA A 359 4.31 -25.18 -2.72
C ALA A 359 3.48 -24.04 -3.32
N GLY A 360 3.55 -22.83 -2.75
CA GLY A 360 2.85 -21.66 -3.29
C GLY A 360 3.41 -21.19 -4.63
N PHE A 361 4.74 -21.19 -4.79
CA PHE A 361 5.40 -20.84 -6.06
C PHE A 361 5.25 -21.93 -7.14
N ALA A 362 4.99 -23.19 -6.78
CA ALA A 362 4.87 -24.29 -7.75
C ALA A 362 3.72 -24.10 -8.76
N ALA A 363 2.71 -23.31 -8.42
CA ALA A 363 1.59 -22.99 -9.31
C ALA A 363 1.89 -21.84 -10.29
N ASP A 364 3.01 -21.12 -10.12
CA ASP A 364 3.42 -20.01 -10.98
C ASP A 364 4.41 -20.50 -12.06
N ASP A 365 3.92 -20.61 -13.30
CA ASP A 365 4.74 -21.06 -14.44
C ASP A 365 5.54 -19.91 -15.11
N SER A 366 5.53 -18.71 -14.52
CA SER A 366 6.36 -17.60 -14.99
C SER A 366 7.84 -17.81 -14.65
N ALA A 367 8.72 -17.07 -15.34
CA ALA A 367 10.15 -17.07 -15.02
C ALA A 367 10.41 -16.71 -13.54
N GLN A 368 9.66 -15.72 -13.02
CA GLN A 368 9.73 -15.30 -11.62
C GLN A 368 9.26 -16.39 -10.66
N GLY A 369 8.18 -17.10 -11.00
CA GLY A 369 7.65 -18.22 -10.21
C GLY A 369 8.69 -19.33 -10.02
N HIS A 370 9.30 -19.77 -11.13
CA HIS A 370 10.37 -20.76 -11.12
C HIS A 370 11.62 -20.27 -10.36
N TYR A 371 12.00 -19.00 -10.52
CA TYR A 371 13.10 -18.40 -9.75
C TYR A 371 12.83 -18.39 -8.24
N ASN A 372 11.64 -17.95 -7.82
CA ASN A 372 11.24 -17.90 -6.43
C ASN A 372 11.16 -19.31 -5.81
N ARG A 373 10.66 -20.29 -6.59
CA ARG A 373 10.67 -21.70 -6.19
C ARG A 373 12.10 -22.23 -6.03
N GLY A 374 13.00 -21.88 -6.94
CA GLY A 374 14.43 -22.20 -6.85
C GLY A 374 15.07 -21.66 -5.57
N ASN A 375 14.74 -20.42 -5.19
CA ASN A 375 15.19 -19.82 -3.94
C ASN A 375 14.68 -20.60 -2.71
N ALA A 376 13.40 -20.95 -2.69
CA ALA A 376 12.81 -21.76 -1.62
C ALA A 376 13.47 -23.15 -1.51
N LEU A 377 13.69 -23.83 -2.63
CA LEU A 377 14.36 -25.13 -2.70
C LEU A 377 15.82 -25.06 -2.22
N ALA A 378 16.55 -24.00 -2.62
CA ALA A 378 17.93 -23.80 -2.20
C ALA A 378 18.03 -23.63 -0.68
N ARG A 379 17.11 -22.88 -0.07
CA ARG A 379 17.03 -22.70 1.39
C ARG A 379 16.68 -23.98 2.14
N GLN A 380 15.96 -24.90 1.51
CA GLN A 380 15.71 -26.25 2.05
C GLN A 380 16.92 -27.21 1.88
N GLY A 381 18.00 -26.79 1.22
CA GLY A 381 19.14 -27.66 0.90
C GLY A 381 18.89 -28.61 -0.28
N LYS A 382 17.75 -28.49 -0.97
CA LYS A 382 17.40 -29.26 -2.17
C LYS A 382 18.08 -28.66 -3.41
N LEU A 383 19.42 -28.60 -3.39
CA LEU A 383 20.23 -27.84 -4.36
C LEU A 383 20.05 -28.32 -5.81
N GLU A 384 19.90 -29.63 -6.03
CA GLU A 384 19.69 -30.18 -7.38
C GLU A 384 18.33 -29.75 -7.97
N GLN A 385 17.27 -29.75 -7.16
CA GLN A 385 15.95 -29.29 -7.59
C GLN A 385 15.94 -27.78 -7.81
N ALA A 386 16.68 -27.03 -6.98
CA ALA A 386 16.84 -25.59 -7.15
C ALA A 386 17.49 -25.24 -8.50
N LEU A 387 18.51 -25.99 -8.93
CA LEU A 387 19.13 -25.81 -10.25
C LEU A 387 18.12 -25.97 -11.39
N VAL A 388 17.31 -27.03 -11.35
CA VAL A 388 16.26 -27.28 -12.35
C VAL A 388 15.25 -26.13 -12.40
N ALA A 389 14.86 -25.59 -11.24
CA ALA A 389 13.95 -24.46 -11.17
C ALA A 389 14.58 -23.19 -11.79
N TYR A 390 15.84 -22.89 -11.51
CA TYR A 390 16.53 -21.76 -12.14
C TYR A 390 16.77 -21.95 -13.64
N ASP A 391 17.11 -23.17 -14.08
CA ASP A 391 17.22 -23.49 -15.50
C ASP A 391 15.89 -23.28 -16.23
N THR A 392 14.77 -23.65 -15.59
CA THR A 392 13.43 -23.40 -16.13
C THR A 392 13.13 -21.90 -16.19
N ALA A 393 13.48 -21.14 -15.15
CA ALA A 393 13.34 -19.68 -15.14
C ALA A 393 14.13 -19.02 -16.28
N LEU A 394 15.38 -19.44 -16.49
CA LEU A 394 16.24 -18.93 -17.56
C LEU A 394 15.77 -19.39 -18.96
N GLY A 395 15.15 -20.56 -19.07
CA GLY A 395 14.51 -21.01 -20.31
C GLY A 395 13.32 -20.12 -20.70
N ARG A 396 12.57 -19.61 -19.71
CA ARG A 396 11.47 -18.65 -19.92
C ARG A 396 11.98 -17.23 -20.17
N GLN A 397 13.02 -16.79 -19.45
CA GLN A 397 13.61 -15.46 -19.55
C GLN A 397 15.14 -15.54 -19.56
N PRO A 398 15.78 -15.64 -20.75
CA PRO A 398 17.23 -15.84 -20.86
C PRO A 398 18.10 -14.73 -20.24
N GLN A 399 17.57 -13.50 -20.20
CA GLN A 399 18.23 -12.31 -19.64
C GLN A 399 17.97 -12.12 -18.13
N PHE A 400 17.40 -13.11 -17.44
CA PHE A 400 17.10 -13.00 -16.01
C PHE A 400 18.38 -13.13 -15.16
N ALA A 401 19.05 -12.00 -14.93
CA ALA A 401 20.36 -11.94 -14.27
C ALA A 401 20.37 -12.58 -12.87
N ASP A 402 19.35 -12.32 -12.06
CA ASP A 402 19.25 -12.87 -10.69
C ASP A 402 19.15 -14.40 -10.69
N ALA A 403 18.34 -14.97 -11.59
CA ALA A 403 18.23 -16.42 -11.73
C ALA A 403 19.56 -17.06 -12.13
N ARG A 404 20.33 -16.40 -13.00
CA ARG A 404 21.66 -16.86 -13.41
C ARG A 404 22.65 -16.83 -12.23
N ALA A 405 22.71 -15.72 -11.50
CA ALA A 405 23.59 -15.58 -10.35
C ALA A 405 23.29 -16.61 -9.24
N ASN A 406 22.00 -16.81 -8.92
CA ASN A 406 21.60 -17.78 -7.90
C ASN A 406 21.86 -19.23 -8.34
N ARG A 407 21.61 -19.55 -9.61
CA ARG A 407 21.94 -20.85 -10.18
C ARG A 407 23.42 -21.17 -10.08
N ASP A 408 24.29 -20.22 -10.46
CA ASP A 408 25.74 -20.43 -10.45
C ASP A 408 26.26 -20.60 -9.01
N SER A 409 25.68 -19.87 -8.06
CA SER A 409 25.95 -20.00 -6.63
C SER A 409 25.56 -21.40 -6.10
N VAL A 410 24.37 -21.89 -6.46
CA VAL A 410 23.90 -23.22 -6.07
C VAL A 410 24.73 -24.32 -6.74
N ALA A 411 25.11 -24.17 -8.01
CA ALA A 411 25.94 -25.12 -8.71
C ALA A 411 27.34 -25.24 -8.06
N ALA A 412 27.92 -24.11 -7.64
CA ALA A 412 29.18 -24.10 -6.91
C ALA A 412 29.05 -24.75 -5.52
N ALA A 413 27.95 -24.54 -4.81
CA ALA A 413 27.67 -25.21 -3.54
C ALA A 413 27.56 -26.74 -3.71
N LEU A 414 26.85 -27.21 -4.73
CA LEU A 414 26.70 -28.64 -5.02
C LEU A 414 28.04 -29.31 -5.38
N ARG A 415 28.89 -28.64 -6.16
CA ARG A 415 30.25 -29.15 -6.47
C ARG A 415 31.09 -29.32 -5.20
N ARG A 416 31.07 -28.33 -4.29
CA ARG A 416 31.79 -28.41 -3.01
C ARG A 416 31.28 -29.57 -2.15
N GLN A 417 29.96 -29.77 -2.07
CA GLN A 417 29.36 -30.89 -1.34
C GLN A 417 29.81 -32.25 -1.87
N ARG A 418 29.88 -32.41 -3.20
CA ARG A 418 30.34 -33.66 -3.83
C ARG A 418 31.83 -33.93 -3.58
N GLN A 419 32.67 -32.90 -3.60
CA GLN A 419 34.10 -33.04 -3.32
C GLN A 419 34.37 -33.44 -1.85
N GLN A 420 33.63 -32.85 -0.90
CA GLN A 420 33.73 -33.22 0.51
C GLN A 420 33.28 -34.68 0.75
N GLY A 421 32.24 -35.14 0.06
CA GLY A 421 31.80 -36.53 0.12
C GLY A 421 32.86 -37.54 -0.40
N GLN A 422 33.60 -37.18 -1.45
CA GLN A 422 34.66 -38.03 -2.01
C GLN A 422 35.90 -38.11 -1.09
N GLN A 423 36.28 -37.00 -0.44
CA GLN A 423 37.37 -36.99 0.54
C GLN A 423 37.03 -37.79 1.80
N GLY A 424 35.77 -37.76 2.25
CA GLY A 424 35.29 -38.58 3.37
C GLY A 424 35.36 -40.08 3.10
N GLN A 425 35.05 -40.52 1.88
CA GLN A 425 35.17 -41.93 1.48
C GLN A 425 36.62 -42.42 1.35
N GLN A 426 37.54 -41.57 0.86
CA GLN A 426 38.97 -41.88 0.84
C GLN A 426 39.56 -41.98 2.25
N GLY A 427 39.10 -41.15 3.20
CA GLY A 427 39.50 -41.23 4.61
C GLY A 427 39.06 -42.52 5.31
N GLN A 428 37.85 -43.02 5.02
CA GLN A 428 37.37 -44.30 5.58
C GLN A 428 38.06 -45.53 5.00
N GLN A 429 38.40 -45.53 3.70
CA GLN A 429 39.23 -46.60 3.11
C GLN A 429 40.67 -46.60 3.65
N GLY A 430 41.22 -45.41 3.94
CA GLY A 430 42.54 -45.28 4.60
C GLY A 430 42.59 -45.85 6.02
N GLN A 431 41.51 -45.71 6.80
CA GLN A 431 41.44 -46.30 8.15
C GLN A 431 41.22 -47.82 8.15
N GLN A 432 40.45 -48.38 7.21
CA GLN A 432 40.35 -49.84 7.06
C GLN A 432 41.66 -50.46 6.54
N GLY A 433 42.42 -49.75 5.70
CA GLY A 433 43.77 -50.17 5.28
C GLY A 433 44.79 -50.20 6.42
N GLN A 434 44.69 -49.29 7.40
CA GLN A 434 45.57 -49.29 8.57
C GLN A 434 45.25 -50.38 9.61
N GLN A 435 43.97 -50.76 9.77
CA GLN A 435 43.63 -51.91 10.62
C GLN A 435 43.99 -53.25 9.97
N GLY A 436 43.99 -53.34 8.63
CA GLY A 436 44.50 -54.53 7.91
C GLY A 436 46.03 -54.70 8.01
N GLN A 437 46.79 -53.61 8.08
CA GLN A 437 48.26 -53.67 8.20
C GLN A 437 48.76 -53.94 9.64
N GLN A 438 48.02 -53.55 10.68
CA GLN A 438 48.36 -53.93 12.06
C GLN A 438 48.10 -55.41 12.36
N GLY A 439 47.24 -56.10 11.59
CA GLY A 439 47.05 -57.55 11.69
C GLY A 439 48.16 -58.39 11.05
N GLN A 440 48.96 -57.84 10.12
CA GLN A 440 50.03 -58.57 9.43
C GLN A 440 51.43 -58.36 10.05
N GLN A 441 51.65 -57.31 10.84
CA GLN A 441 52.93 -57.11 11.54
C GLN A 441 53.06 -57.90 12.86
N GLY A 442 52.00 -58.57 13.32
CA GLY A 442 52.02 -59.44 14.51
C GLY A 442 52.49 -60.89 14.27
N GLN A 443 52.78 -61.30 13.02
CA GLN A 443 53.16 -62.68 12.70
C GLN A 443 54.57 -62.85 12.09
N GLN A 444 55.40 -61.81 12.02
CA GLN A 444 56.81 -61.92 11.59
C GLN A 444 57.83 -61.70 12.72
N GLY A 445 57.42 -61.93 13.97
CA GLY A 445 58.26 -61.80 15.17
C GLY A 445 58.75 -63.13 15.79
N GLN A 446 58.58 -64.27 15.12
CA GLN A 446 59.09 -65.57 15.58
C GLN A 446 59.59 -66.42 14.41
N GLN A 447 60.74 -66.07 13.84
CA GLN A 447 61.64 -67.00 13.15
C GLN A 447 62.97 -66.28 12.89
N GLY A 448 64.02 -66.64 13.63
CA GLY A 448 65.34 -66.04 13.44
C GLY A 448 66.30 -66.05 14.63
N GLN A 449 66.09 -66.87 15.68
CA GLN A 449 67.22 -67.36 16.46
C GLN A 449 67.88 -68.47 15.66
N GLN A 450 69.05 -68.20 15.05
CA GLN A 450 70.20 -69.10 14.99
C GLN A 450 71.26 -68.58 14.00
N GLY A 451 72.47 -68.37 14.52
CA GLY A 451 73.68 -68.77 13.81
C GLY A 451 74.50 -67.67 13.15
N GLN A 452 75.31 -66.96 13.94
CA GLN A 452 76.64 -66.54 13.51
C GLN A 452 77.55 -66.34 14.72
N GLN A 453 78.50 -67.25 14.91
CA GLN A 453 79.93 -67.00 15.20
C GLN A 453 80.54 -68.15 16.00
N GLY A 454 81.61 -68.72 15.43
CA GLY A 454 82.46 -69.69 16.10
C GLY A 454 83.35 -70.42 15.10
N GLN A 455 84.31 -69.73 14.48
CA GLN A 455 85.50 -70.38 13.93
C GLN A 455 86.67 -69.39 13.78
N GLN A 456 87.64 -69.51 14.70
CA GLN A 456 89.11 -69.42 14.58
C GLN A 456 89.66 -69.22 16.01
N GLY A 457 90.61 -69.99 16.54
CA GLY A 457 91.42 -71.06 16.00
C GLY A 457 92.11 -71.89 17.11
N ARG A 458 92.69 -73.02 16.68
CA ARG A 458 93.84 -73.70 17.32
C ARG A 458 95.08 -72.80 17.12
N GLU A 459 96.10 -72.76 17.95
CA GLU A 459 96.83 -73.80 18.70
C GLU A 459 97.30 -73.29 20.06
#